data_AF-A0A4Z0R593-F1
#
_entry.id   AF-A0A4Z0R593-F1
#
_cell.length_a   1.000
_cell.length_b   1.000
_cell.length_c   1.000
_cell.angle_alpha   90.00
_cell.angle_beta   90.00
_cell.angle_gamma   90.00
#
_symmetry.space_group_name_H-M   'P 1'
#
loop_
_entity.id
_entity.type
_entity.pdbx_description
1 polymer ?
#
loop_
_entity_poly.entity_id
_entity_poly.type
_entity_poly.pdbx_seq_one_letter_code
_entity_poly.pdbx_strand_id
1 'polypeptide(L)'
;MGTILTKQKFVTGILLLAIIVVLEWALHHFKLPTWPVFMVMVFVFMSHQDNKEIPKILVGGAFGIYNFVILKAWMGLTASTFGAWESSIAYVCIFVFCIVLFMDALPIVFNNYAFMYFLVTALAASLPNPNIMLWIGCELIGGAVVVVMLMGLTKAIAAIMGATAKNHDIKA
;
A
#
# COMPACT_ATOMS: atom_id res chain seq x y z
N MET A 1 1.95 -29.17 -16.10
CA MET A 1 2.11 -27.88 -16.83
C MET A 1 0.79 -27.19 -17.17
N GLY A 2 -0.33 -27.90 -17.39
CA GLY A 2 -1.64 -27.27 -17.73
C GLY A 2 -2.34 -26.44 -16.65
N THR A 3 -1.84 -26.41 -15.40
CA THR A 3 -2.43 -25.69 -14.26
C THR A 3 -1.87 -24.27 -14.05
N ILE A 4 -0.77 -23.92 -14.72
CA ILE A 4 -0.08 -22.63 -14.54
C ILE A 4 -0.58 -21.59 -15.55
N LEU A 5 -0.83 -22.00 -16.80
CA LEU A 5 -1.28 -21.13 -17.90
C LEU A 5 -2.78 -21.27 -18.19
N THR A 6 -3.63 -20.96 -17.20
CA THR A 6 -5.05 -20.82 -17.50
C THR A 6 -5.29 -19.48 -18.23
N LYS A 7 -6.26 -19.44 -19.15
CA LYS A 7 -6.64 -18.22 -19.89
C LYS A 7 -6.88 -17.03 -18.93
N GLN A 8 -7.54 -17.29 -17.80
CA GLN A 8 -7.76 -16.30 -16.75
C GLN A 8 -6.46 -15.74 -16.17
N LYS A 9 -5.54 -16.61 -15.72
CA LYS A 9 -4.26 -16.17 -15.13
C LYS A 9 -3.42 -15.42 -16.14
N PHE A 10 -3.41 -15.87 -17.40
CA PHE A 10 -2.68 -15.22 -18.48
C PHE A 10 -3.22 -13.81 -18.80
N VAL A 11 -4.54 -13.68 -18.99
CA VAL A 11 -5.19 -12.37 -19.24
C VAL A 11 -5.00 -11.43 -18.05
N THR A 12 -5.15 -11.94 -16.82
CA THR A 12 -4.91 -11.16 -15.59
C THR A 12 -3.48 -10.63 -15.54
N GLY A 13 -2.49 -11.50 -15.83
CA GLY A 13 -1.08 -11.13 -15.85
C GLY A 13 -0.77 -10.04 -16.87
N ILE A 14 -1.27 -10.18 -18.11
CA ILE A 14 -1.06 -9.17 -19.16
C ILE A 14 -1.65 -7.82 -18.78
N LEU A 15 -2.91 -7.79 -18.33
CA LEU A 15 -3.58 -6.54 -17.97
C LEU A 15 -2.93 -5.89 -16.74
N LEU A 16 -2.49 -6.69 -15.77
CA LEU A 16 -1.75 -6.17 -14.62
C LEU A 16 -0.41 -5.56 -15.04
N LEU A 17 0.35 -6.23 -15.91
CA LEU A 17 1.60 -5.68 -16.45
C LEU A 17 1.36 -4.37 -17.21
N ALA A 18 0.28 -4.29 -18.00
CA ALA A 18 -0.09 -3.05 -18.69
C ALA A 18 -0.37 -1.90 -17.69
N ILE A 19 -1.09 -2.18 -16.59
CA ILE A 19 -1.32 -1.20 -15.52
C ILE A 19 0.01 -0.76 -14.89
N ILE A 20 0.90 -1.70 -14.58
CA ILE A 20 2.22 -1.40 -13.99
C ILE A 20 3.02 -0.48 -14.93
N VAL A 21 3.07 -0.78 -16.23
CA VAL A 21 3.80 0.03 -17.22
C VAL A 21 3.22 1.44 -17.33
N VAL A 22 1.90 1.57 -17.41
CA VAL A 22 1.24 2.89 -17.49
C VAL A 22 1.49 3.70 -16.22
N LEU A 23 1.39 3.05 -15.06
CA LEU A 23 1.62 3.68 -13.76
C LEU A 23 3.08 4.14 -13.60
N GLU A 24 4.04 3.28 -13.93
CA GLU A 24 5.47 3.62 -13.90
C GLU A 24 5.75 4.80 -14.84
N TRP A 25 5.21 4.78 -16.05
CA TRP A 25 5.40 5.87 -17.01
C TRP A 25 4.81 7.19 -16.53
N ALA A 26 3.60 7.17 -15.96
CA ALA A 26 2.97 8.35 -15.38
C ALA A 26 3.77 8.90 -14.21
N LEU A 27 4.12 8.07 -13.22
CA LEU A 27 4.88 8.47 -12.04
C LEU A 27 6.27 8.99 -12.42
N HIS A 28 6.94 8.33 -13.36
CA HIS A 28 8.23 8.80 -13.88
C HIS A 28 8.11 10.13 -14.62
N HIS A 29 7.08 10.33 -15.45
CA HIS A 29 6.83 11.60 -16.15
C HIS A 29 6.66 12.76 -15.16
N PHE A 30 5.93 12.54 -14.06
CA PHE A 30 5.72 13.54 -13.01
C PHE A 30 6.83 13.56 -11.94
N LYS A 31 7.89 12.75 -12.08
CA LYS A 31 9.00 12.61 -11.11
C LYS A 31 8.52 12.27 -9.70
N LEU A 32 7.45 11.49 -9.60
CA LEU A 32 6.87 11.06 -8.34
C LEU A 32 7.52 9.76 -7.86
N PRO A 33 7.73 9.58 -6.55
CA PRO A 33 8.24 8.34 -6.00
C PRO A 33 7.24 7.20 -6.23
N THR A 34 7.72 6.13 -6.83
CA THR A 34 6.91 5.00 -7.26
C THR A 34 6.57 4.04 -6.14
N TRP A 35 7.52 3.83 -5.21
CA TRP A 35 7.42 2.82 -4.16
C TRP A 35 6.16 2.91 -3.29
N PRO A 36 5.63 4.08 -2.85
CA PRO A 36 4.44 4.11 -2.00
C PRO A 36 3.23 3.59 -2.78
N VAL A 37 3.11 4.02 -4.05
CA VAL A 37 2.00 3.65 -4.92
C VAL A 37 2.01 2.15 -5.23
N PHE A 38 3.17 1.56 -5.48
CA PHE A 38 3.29 0.12 -5.71
C PHE A 38 3.06 -0.70 -4.45
N MET A 39 3.43 -0.20 -3.27
CA MET A 39 3.11 -0.87 -2.01
C MET A 39 1.60 -1.06 -1.81
N VAL A 40 0.77 -0.07 -2.18
CA VAL A 40 -0.70 -0.21 -2.17
C VAL A 40 -1.13 -1.36 -3.06
N MET A 41 -0.59 -1.43 -4.28
CA MET A 41 -0.89 -2.52 -5.22
C MET A 41 -0.56 -3.88 -4.60
N VAL A 42 0.64 -4.02 -4.03
CA VAL A 42 1.10 -5.25 -3.37
C VAL A 42 0.19 -5.61 -2.21
N PHE A 43 -0.19 -4.66 -1.36
CA PHE A 43 -1.04 -4.94 -0.20
C PHE A 43 -2.49 -5.26 -0.57
N VAL A 44 -3.04 -4.63 -1.61
CA VAL A 44 -4.36 -5.02 -2.14
C VAL A 44 -4.33 -6.46 -2.67
N PHE A 45 -3.24 -6.91 -3.30
CA PHE A 45 -3.12 -8.32 -3.67
C PHE A 45 -2.90 -9.24 -2.48
N MET A 46 -2.08 -8.84 -1.51
CA MET A 46 -1.82 -9.60 -0.29
C MET A 46 -3.08 -9.80 0.56
N SER A 47 -3.97 -8.81 0.57
CA SER A 47 -5.29 -8.91 1.21
C SER A 47 -6.33 -9.62 0.35
N HIS A 48 -5.91 -10.29 -0.73
CA HIS A 48 -6.80 -10.99 -1.67
C HIS A 48 -7.88 -10.08 -2.27
N GLN A 49 -7.58 -8.79 -2.44
CA GLN A 49 -8.49 -7.76 -2.93
C GLN A 49 -9.72 -7.55 -2.04
N ASP A 50 -9.61 -7.77 -0.72
CA ASP A 50 -10.67 -7.41 0.21
C ASP A 50 -10.82 -5.87 0.29
N ASN A 51 -11.96 -5.37 -0.19
CA ASN A 51 -12.28 -3.95 -0.19
C ASN A 51 -12.33 -3.35 1.22
N LYS A 52 -12.57 -4.16 2.25
CA LYS A 52 -12.58 -3.70 3.66
C LYS A 52 -11.18 -3.36 4.17
N GLU A 53 -10.14 -3.90 3.53
CA GLU A 53 -8.75 -3.64 3.89
C GLU A 53 -8.21 -2.35 3.27
N ILE A 54 -8.83 -1.85 2.18
CA ILE A 54 -8.38 -0.65 1.46
C ILE A 54 -8.17 0.57 2.38
N PRO A 55 -9.11 0.93 3.29
CA PRO A 55 -8.89 2.06 4.19
C PRO A 55 -7.69 1.83 5.12
N LYS A 56 -7.48 0.59 5.59
CA LYS A 56 -6.34 0.24 6.46
C LYS A 56 -5.01 0.32 5.71
N ILE A 57 -5.01 -0.05 4.43
CA ILE A 57 -3.83 0.05 3.55
C ILE A 57 -3.47 1.52 3.35
N LEU A 58 -4.42 2.35 2.88
CA LEU A 58 -4.14 3.74 2.54
C LEU A 58 -3.86 4.61 3.76
N VAL A 59 -4.75 4.58 4.76
CA VAL A 59 -4.63 5.44 5.95
C VAL A 59 -3.56 4.90 6.89
N GLY A 60 -3.52 3.58 7.10
CA GLY A 60 -2.47 2.95 7.89
C GLY A 60 -1.11 3.12 7.23
N GLY A 61 -1.02 2.99 5.90
CA GLY A 61 0.20 3.24 5.16
C GLY A 61 0.69 4.69 5.29
N ALA A 62 -0.19 5.67 5.09
CA ALA A 62 0.11 7.08 5.31
C ALA A 62 0.57 7.35 6.76
N PHE A 63 -0.09 6.74 7.75
CA PHE A 63 0.33 6.83 9.15
C PHE A 63 1.69 6.18 9.39
N GLY A 64 1.97 5.04 8.77
CA GLY A 64 3.28 4.37 8.80
C GLY A 64 4.39 5.26 8.25
N ILE A 65 4.16 5.92 7.12
CA ILE A 65 5.09 6.91 6.55
C ILE A 65 5.27 8.09 7.53
N TYR A 66 4.19 8.61 8.09
CA TYR A 66 4.22 9.72 9.04
C TYR A 66 4.97 9.39 10.34
N ASN A 67 4.94 8.13 10.79
CA ASN A 67 5.67 7.68 11.97
C ASN A 67 7.19 7.91 11.87
N PHE A 68 7.75 8.03 10.67
CA PHE A 68 9.15 8.43 10.52
C PHE A 68 9.41 9.89 10.96
N VAL A 69 8.45 10.80 10.78
CA VAL A 69 8.52 12.17 11.28
C VAL A 69 8.50 12.16 12.81
N ILE A 70 7.60 11.36 13.39
CA ILE A 70 7.48 11.21 14.85
C ILE A 70 8.76 10.59 15.42
N LEU A 71 9.33 9.57 14.77
CA LEU A 71 10.62 8.99 15.14
C LEU A 71 11.72 10.05 15.18
N LYS A 72 11.83 10.91 14.17
CA LYS A 72 12.83 11.99 14.16
C LYS A 72 12.63 12.97 15.32
N ALA A 73 11.39 13.35 15.61
CA ALA A 73 11.07 14.22 16.74
C ALA A 73 11.42 13.54 18.08
N TRP A 74 11.05 12.27 18.24
CA TRP A 74 11.42 11.44 19.39
C TRP A 74 12.93 11.41 19.58
N MET A 75 13.68 11.06 18.53
CA MET A 75 15.15 11.02 18.58
C MET A 75 15.76 12.39 18.94
N GLY A 76 15.18 13.50 18.48
CA GLY A 76 15.62 14.84 18.88
C GLY A 76 15.50 15.12 20.39
N LEU A 77 14.59 14.43 21.07
CA LEU A 77 14.35 14.57 22.51
C LEU A 77 15.14 13.54 23.34
N THR A 78 15.32 12.33 22.84
CA THR A 78 15.83 11.20 23.64
C THR A 78 17.24 10.75 23.28
N ALA A 79 17.72 11.02 22.05
CA ALA A 79 19.01 10.50 21.60
C ALA A 79 20.22 11.08 22.36
N SER A 80 20.12 12.31 22.87
CA SER A 80 21.19 12.92 23.69
C SER A 80 21.39 12.23 25.04
N THR A 81 20.34 11.59 25.56
CA THR A 81 20.37 10.91 26.86
C THR A 81 20.68 9.42 26.72
N PHE A 82 20.08 8.75 25.73
CA PHE A 82 20.17 7.29 25.59
C PHE A 82 21.14 6.79 24.52
N GLY A 83 21.55 7.66 23.58
CA GLY A 83 22.19 7.24 22.34
C GLY A 83 21.18 7.11 21.19
N ALA A 84 21.66 7.31 19.95
CA ALA A 84 20.80 7.32 18.77
C ALA A 84 20.20 5.94 18.46
N TRP A 85 20.98 4.88 18.64
CA TRP A 85 20.56 3.51 18.38
C TRP A 85 19.48 3.06 19.38
N GLU A 86 19.75 3.23 20.67
CA GLU A 86 18.87 2.88 21.78
C GLU A 86 17.56 3.65 21.68
N SER A 87 17.64 4.95 21.39
CA SER A 87 16.49 5.81 21.17
C SER A 87 15.62 5.33 20.00
N SER A 88 16.23 4.87 18.91
CA SER A 88 15.49 4.38 17.74
C SER A 88 14.75 3.07 18.05
N ILE A 89 15.42 2.11 18.70
CA ILE A 89 14.81 0.83 19.10
C ILE A 89 13.67 1.06 20.08
N ALA A 90 13.86 1.92 21.08
CA ALA A 90 12.81 2.24 22.04
C ALA A 90 11.54 2.75 21.35
N TYR A 91 11.68 3.64 20.35
CA TYR A 91 10.55 4.11 19.56
C TYR A 91 9.86 2.97 18.80
N VAL A 92 10.63 2.12 18.10
CA VAL A 92 10.07 1.00 17.34
C VAL A 92 9.31 0.05 18.27
N CYS A 93 9.85 -0.26 19.45
CA CYS A 93 9.18 -1.08 20.45
C CYS A 93 7.85 -0.45 20.90
N ILE A 94 7.84 0.84 21.21
CA ILE A 94 6.62 1.57 21.57
C ILE A 94 5.60 1.53 20.43
N PHE A 95 6.04 1.79 19.20
CA PHE A 95 5.15 1.81 18.04
C PHE A 95 4.52 0.44 17.76
N VAL A 96 5.31 -0.63 17.75
CA VAL A 96 4.81 -2.01 17.56
C VAL A 96 3.88 -2.39 18.71
N PHE A 97 4.23 -2.03 19.95
CA PHE A 97 3.36 -2.26 21.11
C PHE A 97 2.02 -1.54 20.96
N CYS A 98 2.02 -0.28 20.53
CA CYS A 98 0.80 0.47 20.22
C CYS A 98 -0.02 -0.21 19.11
N ILE A 99 0.63 -0.76 18.08
CA ILE A 99 -0.10 -1.51 17.05
C ILE A 99 -0.83 -2.71 17.68
N VAL A 100 -0.14 -3.52 18.47
CA VAL A 100 -0.74 -4.70 19.11
C VAL A 100 -1.89 -4.30 20.06
N LEU A 101 -1.74 -3.22 20.83
CA LEU A 101 -2.79 -2.77 21.74
C LEU A 101 -4.01 -2.18 21.05
N PHE A 102 -3.81 -1.40 19.98
CA PHE A 102 -4.87 -0.58 19.39
C PHE A 102 -5.40 -1.13 18.06
N MET A 103 -4.86 -2.21 17.52
CA MET A 103 -5.30 -2.74 16.23
C MET A 103 -6.77 -3.17 16.20
N ASP A 104 -7.35 -3.58 17.32
CA ASP A 104 -8.78 -3.93 17.37
C ASP A 104 -9.68 -2.70 17.53
N ALA A 105 -9.20 -1.67 18.24
CA ALA A 105 -9.96 -0.45 18.53
C ALA A 105 -9.88 0.59 17.40
N LEU A 106 -8.72 0.73 16.75
CA LEU A 106 -8.47 1.68 15.65
C LEU A 106 -7.64 1.02 14.53
N PRO A 107 -8.17 -0.05 13.88
CA PRO A 107 -7.46 -0.83 12.85
C PRO A 107 -7.08 -0.02 11.60
N ILE A 108 -7.76 1.11 11.36
CA ILE A 108 -7.48 1.96 10.21
C ILE A 108 -6.13 2.70 10.33
N VAL A 109 -5.65 2.91 11.56
CA VAL A 109 -4.37 3.58 11.85
C VAL A 109 -3.34 2.58 12.33
N PHE A 110 -3.70 1.74 13.31
CA PHE A 110 -2.81 0.76 13.92
C PHE A 110 -3.00 -0.60 13.28
N ASN A 111 -2.13 -0.95 12.33
CA ASN A 111 -2.18 -2.22 11.62
C ASN A 111 -0.82 -2.61 11.03
N ASN A 112 -0.75 -3.80 10.45
CA ASN A 112 0.47 -4.33 9.84
C ASN A 112 0.94 -3.53 8.62
N TYR A 113 0.04 -2.92 7.86
CA TYR A 113 0.43 -2.05 6.74
C TYR A 113 1.17 -0.81 7.25
N ALA A 114 0.70 -0.20 8.34
CA ALA A 114 1.39 0.93 8.97
C ALA A 114 2.82 0.57 9.39
N PHE A 115 3.02 -0.62 9.97
CA PHE A 115 4.36 -1.08 10.31
C PHE A 115 5.24 -1.29 9.06
N MET A 116 4.70 -1.93 8.01
CA MET A 116 5.44 -2.14 6.77
C MET A 116 5.85 -0.83 6.09
N TYR A 117 4.93 0.14 5.99
CA TYR A 117 5.25 1.45 5.44
C TYR A 117 6.27 2.21 6.29
N PHE A 118 6.22 2.10 7.61
CA PHE A 118 7.23 2.68 8.48
C PHE A 118 8.62 2.10 8.22
N LEU A 119 8.76 0.78 8.08
CA LEU A 119 10.03 0.13 7.78
C LEU A 119 10.59 0.56 6.42
N VAL A 120 9.76 0.54 5.38
CA VAL A 120 10.18 0.96 4.03
C VAL A 120 10.52 2.45 4.02
N THR A 121 9.79 3.29 4.75
CA THR A 121 10.07 4.72 4.88
C THR A 121 11.41 4.96 5.58
N ALA A 122 11.69 4.24 6.67
CA ALA A 122 12.96 4.34 7.37
C ALA A 122 14.15 3.97 6.47
N LEU A 123 14.00 2.91 5.66
CA LEU A 123 14.99 2.53 4.67
C LEU A 123 15.11 3.57 3.54
N ALA A 124 14.00 3.98 2.94
CA ALA A 124 13.99 4.95 1.83
C ALA A 124 14.52 6.32 2.26
N ALA A 125 14.31 6.71 3.52
CA ALA A 125 14.79 7.98 4.06
C ALA A 125 16.29 8.00 4.36
N SER A 126 16.98 6.85 4.21
CA SER A 126 18.45 6.82 4.16
C SER A 126 19.01 7.33 2.83
N LEU A 127 18.17 7.45 1.79
CA LEU A 127 18.55 8.02 0.50
C LEU A 127 18.51 9.57 0.53
N PRO A 128 19.23 10.25 -0.37
CA PRO A 128 19.25 11.71 -0.42
C PRO A 128 17.86 12.33 -0.65
N ASN A 129 17.64 13.50 -0.03
CA ASN A 129 16.45 14.34 -0.22
C ASN A 129 15.10 13.65 0.04
N PRO A 130 14.89 13.01 1.21
CA PRO A 130 13.61 12.38 1.51
C PRO A 130 12.51 13.44 1.63
N ASN A 131 11.40 13.24 0.91
CA ASN A 131 10.22 14.10 0.97
C ASN A 131 9.03 13.30 1.49
N ILE A 132 8.90 13.25 2.82
CA ILE A 132 7.91 12.42 3.52
C ILE A 132 6.48 12.84 3.17
N MET A 133 6.21 14.14 3.03
CA MET A 133 4.87 14.64 2.71
C MET A 133 4.47 14.27 1.28
N LEU A 134 5.43 14.32 0.33
CA LEU A 134 5.20 13.81 -1.01
C LEU A 134 4.89 12.31 -1.01
N TRP A 135 5.58 11.52 -0.17
CA TRP A 135 5.34 10.08 -0.08
C TRP A 135 3.94 9.77 0.46
N ILE A 136 3.47 10.50 1.47
CA ILE A 136 2.09 10.42 1.97
C ILE A 136 1.09 10.80 0.86
N GLY A 137 1.37 11.86 0.10
CA GLY A 137 0.52 12.26 -1.02
C GLY A 137 0.44 11.18 -2.12
N CYS A 138 1.58 10.61 -2.49
CA CYS A 138 1.65 9.49 -3.44
C CYS A 138 0.90 8.26 -2.91
N GLU A 139 1.06 7.94 -1.64
CA GLU A 139 0.33 6.84 -0.99
C GLU A 139 -1.18 7.03 -1.07
N LEU A 140 -1.69 8.17 -0.61
CA LEU A 140 -3.13 8.41 -0.52
C LEU A 140 -3.76 8.59 -1.90
N ILE A 141 -3.18 9.44 -2.74
CA ILE A 141 -3.75 9.80 -4.05
C ILE A 141 -3.39 8.76 -5.10
N GLY A 142 -2.09 8.48 -5.25
CA GLY A 142 -1.62 7.48 -6.20
C GLY A 142 -2.13 6.08 -5.84
N GLY A 143 -2.13 5.72 -4.56
CA GLY A 143 -2.71 4.48 -4.08
C GLY A 143 -4.21 4.36 -4.34
N ALA A 144 -4.99 5.42 -4.10
CA ALA A 144 -6.42 5.41 -4.45
C ALA A 144 -6.65 5.21 -5.97
N VAL A 145 -5.83 5.84 -6.82
CA VAL A 145 -5.87 5.63 -8.27
C VAL A 145 -5.55 4.16 -8.61
N VAL A 146 -4.54 3.57 -7.98
CA VAL A 146 -4.23 2.13 -8.12
C VAL A 146 -5.41 1.25 -7.72
N VAL A 147 -6.04 1.53 -6.58
CA VAL A 147 -7.22 0.77 -6.12
C VAL A 147 -8.32 0.80 -7.18
N VAL A 148 -8.61 1.97 -7.75
CA VAL A 148 -9.61 2.10 -8.83
C VAL A 148 -9.20 1.31 -10.07
N MET A 149 -7.92 1.36 -10.46
CA MET A 149 -7.41 0.58 -11.60
C MET A 149 -7.53 -0.94 -11.35
N LEU A 150 -7.26 -1.41 -10.13
CA LEU A 150 -7.41 -2.83 -9.77
C LEU A 150 -8.88 -3.27 -9.76
N MET A 151 -9.80 -2.41 -9.31
CA MET A 151 -11.24 -2.68 -9.45
C MET A 151 -11.65 -2.73 -10.93
N GLY A 152 -11.13 -1.82 -11.76
CA GLY A 152 -11.34 -1.84 -13.21
C GLY A 152 -10.80 -3.11 -13.87
N LEU A 153 -9.63 -3.59 -13.43
CA LEU A 153 -9.02 -4.84 -13.87
C LEU A 153 -9.96 -6.04 -13.66
N THR A 154 -10.55 -6.17 -12.47
CA THR A 154 -11.49 -7.29 -12.20
C THR A 154 -12.70 -7.27 -13.14
N LYS A 155 -13.26 -6.09 -13.40
CA LYS A 155 -14.37 -5.89 -14.35
C LYS A 155 -13.97 -6.21 -15.80
N ALA A 156 -12.79 -5.76 -16.22
CA ALA A 156 -12.27 -6.03 -17.55
C ALA A 156 -12.05 -7.53 -17.78
N ILE A 157 -11.48 -8.23 -16.78
CA ILE A 157 -11.31 -9.68 -16.82
C ILE A 157 -12.67 -10.38 -16.94
N ALA A 158 -13.67 -10.00 -16.16
CA ALA A 158 -15.01 -10.59 -16.23
C ALA A 158 -15.66 -10.41 -17.62
N ALA A 159 -15.49 -9.23 -18.24
CA ALA A 159 -15.97 -8.96 -19.58
C ALA A 159 -15.26 -9.81 -20.65
N ILE A 160 -13.92 -9.92 -20.58
CA ILE A 160 -13.11 -10.68 -21.55
C ILE A 160 -13.33 -12.19 -21.42
N MET A 161 -13.53 -12.68 -20.19
CA MET A 161 -13.81 -14.11 -19.95
C MET A 161 -15.24 -14.50 -20.29
N GLY A 162 -16.10 -13.54 -20.63
CA GLY A 162 -17.49 -13.82 -20.95
C GLY A 162 -18.23 -14.39 -19.77
N ALA A 163 -18.20 -13.70 -18.61
CA ALA A 163 -19.19 -13.94 -17.58
C ALA A 163 -20.56 -13.96 -18.27
N THR A 164 -21.17 -15.15 -18.31
CA THR A 164 -22.38 -15.42 -19.06
C THR A 164 -23.41 -14.39 -18.64
N ALA A 165 -23.83 -13.52 -19.57
CA ALA A 165 -25.05 -12.76 -19.41
C ALA A 165 -26.19 -13.79 -19.38
N LYS A 166 -26.39 -14.41 -18.22
CA LYS A 166 -27.62 -15.13 -17.94
C LYS A 166 -28.65 -14.02 -17.77
N ASN A 167 -29.29 -13.64 -18.88
CA ASN A 167 -30.58 -12.98 -18.85
C ASN A 167 -31.44 -13.83 -17.91
N HIS A 168 -31.65 -13.33 -16.69
CA HIS A 168 -32.82 -13.74 -15.94
C HIS A 168 -33.97 -13.14 -16.71
N ASP A 169 -34.55 -13.93 -17.61
CA ASP A 169 -35.90 -13.72 -18.10
C ASP A 169 -36.77 -13.47 -16.89
N ILE A 170 -37.18 -12.22 -16.70
CA ILE A 170 -38.33 -11.90 -15.87
C ILE A 170 -39.52 -12.43 -16.66
N LYS A 171 -39.89 -13.68 -16.39
CA LYS A 171 -41.23 -14.14 -16.70
C LYS A 171 -42.19 -13.31 -15.82
N ALA A 172 -43.17 -12.72 -16.51
CA ALA A 172 -44.25 -11.91 -15.97
C ALA A 172 -45.00 -12.57 -14.81
#